data_AF-A0A4P8L2C6-F1
#
_entry.id   AF-A0A4P8L2C6-F1
#
_cell.length_a   1.000
_cell.length_b   1.000
_cell.length_c   1.000
_cell.angle_alpha   90.00
_cell.angle_beta   90.00
_cell.angle_gamma   90.00
#
_symmetry.space_group_name_H-M   'P 1'
#
loop_
_entity.id
_entity.type
_entity.pdbx_description
1 polymer ?
#
loop_
_entity_poly.entity_id
_entity_poly.type
_entity_poly.pdbx_seq_one_letter_code
_entity_poly.pdbx_strand_id
1 'polypeptide(L)'
;MNFIFTCPEAGKIFETPDFTITENHGVVIDADGRRRLEARVTLDGPCPYCGQRHTYRADEMICPFEAVAAPVERKCQVSEEENG
;
A
#
# COMPACT_ATOMS: atom_id res chain seq x y z
N MET A 1 7.48 15.00 0.57
CA MET A 1 6.48 13.97 0.92
C MET A 1 7.26 12.81 1.49
N ASN A 2 6.97 12.36 2.71
CA ASN A 2 7.67 11.22 3.30
C ASN A 2 6.78 9.97 3.14
N PHE A 3 7.39 8.85 2.80
CA PHE A 3 6.71 7.56 2.77
C PHE A 3 7.12 6.75 4.00
N ILE A 4 6.20 5.93 4.50
CA ILE A 4 6.39 5.08 5.67
C ILE A 4 6.85 3.70 5.18
N PHE A 5 8.02 3.27 5.64
CA PHE A 5 8.63 1.99 5.29
C PHE A 5 8.86 1.15 6.54
N THR A 6 8.82 -0.18 6.38
CA THR A 6 9.19 -1.13 7.44
C THR A 6 10.45 -1.87 7.01
N CYS A 7 11.52 -1.78 7.80
CA CYS A 7 12.74 -2.54 7.53
C CYS A 7 12.45 -4.05 7.65
N PRO A 8 12.62 -4.85 6.57
CA PRO A 8 12.34 -6.29 6.61
C PRO A 8 13.28 -7.07 7.54
N GLU A 9 14.50 -6.56 7.74
CA GLU A 9 15.51 -7.20 8.61
C GLU A 9 15.26 -6.93 10.10
N ALA A 10 14.92 -5.67 10.44
CA ALA A 10 14.79 -5.23 11.83
C ALA A 10 13.34 -5.15 12.33
N GLY A 11 12.35 -5.23 11.42
CA GLY A 11 10.93 -5.02 11.73
C GLY A 11 10.57 -3.61 12.18
N LYS A 12 11.49 -2.64 12.03
CA LYS A 12 11.33 -1.26 12.51
C LYS A 12 10.78 -0.35 11.40
N ILE A 13 9.85 0.53 11.78
CA ILE A 13 9.23 1.51 10.89
C ILE A 13 10.07 2.79 10.84
N PHE A 14 10.24 3.37 9.66
CA PHE A 14 10.86 4.68 9.46
C PHE A 14 10.18 5.44 8.32
N GLU A 15 10.38 6.75 8.32
CA GLU A 15 9.90 7.66 7.28
C GLU A 15 11.07 8.23 6.50
N THR A 16 10.95 8.32 5.18
CA THR A 16 11.95 8.99 4.35
C THR A 16 11.34 9.54 3.07
N PRO A 17 11.82 10.70 2.58
CA PRO A 17 11.53 11.18 1.23
C PRO A 17 12.45 10.59 0.15
N ASP A 18 13.54 9.91 0.55
CA ASP A 18 14.62 9.45 -0.33
C ASP A 18 14.28 8.09 -0.96
N PHE A 19 13.37 8.13 -1.92
CA PHE A 19 12.98 6.95 -2.68
C PHE A 19 12.67 7.27 -4.15
N THR A 20 12.85 6.26 -4.99
CA THR A 20 12.49 6.28 -6.40
C THR A 20 11.44 5.22 -6.70
N ILE A 21 10.38 5.61 -7.42
CA ILE A 21 9.42 4.65 -7.98
C ILE A 21 10.07 4.03 -9.22
N THR A 22 10.42 2.74 -9.13
CA THR A 22 11.14 2.03 -10.19
C THR A 22 10.20 1.35 -11.18
N GLU A 23 8.97 1.07 -10.77
CA GLU A 23 7.96 0.41 -11.59
C GLU A 23 6.56 0.89 -11.19
N ASN A 24 5.67 1.15 -12.15
CA ASN A 24 4.32 1.62 -11.89
C ASN A 24 3.36 1.13 -12.99
N HIS A 25 2.62 0.07 -12.69
CA HIS A 25 1.58 -0.50 -13.54
C HIS A 25 0.17 0.02 -13.19
N GLY A 26 0.06 0.93 -12.22
CA GLY A 26 -1.21 1.49 -11.77
C GLY A 26 -2.02 0.49 -10.94
N VAL A 27 -3.35 0.67 -10.94
CA VAL A 27 -4.25 -0.19 -10.15
C VAL A 27 -4.63 -1.44 -10.94
N VAL A 28 -4.32 -2.60 -10.38
CA VAL A 28 -4.69 -3.92 -10.90
C VAL A 28 -5.77 -4.57 -10.04
N ILE A 29 -6.52 -5.50 -10.64
CA ILE A 29 -7.49 -6.34 -9.93
C ILE A 29 -6.80 -7.69 -9.65
N ASP A 30 -6.72 -8.09 -8.39
CA ASP A 30 -6.18 -9.40 -8.02
C ASP A 30 -7.21 -10.53 -8.25
N ALA A 31 -6.77 -11.78 -8.07
CA ALA A 31 -7.60 -12.97 -8.28
C ALA A 31 -8.84 -13.02 -7.36
N ASP A 32 -8.82 -12.32 -6.22
CA ASP A 32 -9.94 -12.19 -5.28
C ASP A 32 -10.86 -11.00 -5.64
N GLY A 33 -10.59 -10.32 -6.75
CA GLY A 33 -11.35 -9.15 -7.21
C GLY A 33 -10.99 -7.86 -6.48
N ARG A 34 -9.93 -7.83 -5.66
CA ARG A 34 -9.55 -6.61 -4.93
C ARG A 34 -8.63 -5.74 -5.78
N ARG A 35 -8.77 -4.44 -5.61
CA ARG A 35 -7.92 -3.44 -6.29
C ARG A 35 -6.61 -3.29 -5.52
N ARG A 36 -5.48 -3.41 -6.19
CA ARG A 36 -4.14 -3.17 -5.62
C ARG A 36 -3.34 -2.23 -6.51
N LEU A 37 -2.49 -1.42 -5.92
CA LEU A 37 -1.53 -0.60 -6.65
C LEU A 37 -0.29 -1.44 -6.96
N GLU A 38 -0.13 -1.82 -8.23
CA GLU A 38 1.03 -2.55 -8.71
C GLU A 38 2.14 -1.56 -9.05
N ALA A 39 2.94 -1.21 -8.04
CA ALA A 39 4.10 -0.36 -8.19
C ALA A 39 5.23 -0.84 -7.28
N ARG A 40 6.48 -0.50 -7.63
CA ARG A 40 7.67 -0.79 -6.84
C ARG A 40 8.41 0.50 -6.51
N VAL A 41 8.87 0.58 -5.27
CA VAL A 41 9.57 1.73 -4.73
C VAL A 41 10.89 1.26 -4.13
N THR A 42 11.99 1.90 -4.49
CA THR A 42 13.33 1.58 -3.99
C THR A 42 13.88 2.76 -3.20
N LEU A 43 14.51 2.48 -2.06
CA LEU A 43 15.20 3.51 -1.29
C LEU A 43 16.43 4.01 -2.04
N ASP A 44 16.57 5.33 -2.11
CA ASP A 44 17.75 5.96 -2.69
C ASP A 44 18.93 5.86 -1.72
N GLY A 45 18.68 5.82 -0.40
CA GLY A 45 19.67 5.61 0.65
C GLY A 45 19.67 4.20 1.25
N PRO A 46 20.70 3.84 2.05
CA PRO A 46 20.65 2.65 2.89
C PRO A 46 19.58 2.80 3.99
N CYS A 47 18.95 1.69 4.36
CA CYS A 47 18.02 1.65 5.48
C CYS A 47 18.72 2.08 6.78
N PRO A 48 18.14 2.97 7.59
CA PRO A 48 18.76 3.45 8.82
C PRO A 48 18.91 2.38 9.90
N TYR A 49 18.24 1.23 9.77
CA TYR A 49 18.25 0.18 10.78
C TYR A 49 19.15 -1.02 10.45
N CYS A 50 19.25 -1.42 9.18
CA CYS A 50 20.07 -2.57 8.77
C CYS A 50 21.20 -2.20 7.79
N GLY A 51 21.23 -0.96 7.29
CA GLY A 51 22.23 -0.49 6.33
C GLY A 51 22.05 -1.00 4.90
N GLN A 52 21.06 -1.85 4.63
CA GLN A 52 20.78 -2.39 3.29
C GLN A 52 19.86 -1.46 2.49
N ARG A 53 19.97 -1.50 1.16
CA ARG A 53 18.99 -0.86 0.26
C ARG A 53 17.83 -1.80 0.02
N HIS A 54 16.61 -1.31 0.21
CA HIS A 54 15.39 -2.10 0.07
C HIS A 54 14.52 -1.61 -1.09
N THR A 55 13.85 -2.56 -1.72
CA THR A 55 12.77 -2.34 -2.69
C THR A 55 11.49 -2.91 -2.11
N TYR A 56 10.43 -2.12 -2.13
CA TYR A 56 9.11 -2.43 -1.58
C TYR A 56 8.08 -2.45 -2.69
N ARG A 57 7.07 -3.32 -2.55
CA ARG A 57 5.85 -3.18 -3.34
C ARG A 57 4.96 -2.13 -2.71
N ALA A 58 4.32 -1.31 -3.54
CA ALA A 58 3.44 -0.26 -3.04
C ALA A 58 2.22 -0.80 -2.28
N ASP A 59 1.77 -2.02 -2.58
CA ASP A 59 0.70 -2.68 -1.84
C ASP A 59 1.12 -3.21 -0.45
N GLU A 60 2.42 -3.31 -0.18
CA GLU A 60 2.97 -3.70 1.13
C GLU A 60 3.35 -2.48 2.00
N MET A 61 3.34 -1.28 1.41
CA MET A 61 3.61 -0.05 2.14
C MET A 61 2.38 0.41 2.91
N ILE A 62 2.59 0.98 4.09
CA ILE A 62 1.51 1.53 4.90
C ILE A 62 0.94 2.75 4.17
N CYS A 63 -0.33 2.69 3.79
CA CYS A 63 -1.03 3.83 3.23
C CYS A 63 -1.31 4.86 4.35
N PRO A 64 -0.71 6.06 4.33
CA PRO A 64 -0.89 7.05 5.39
C PRO A 64 -2.33 7.61 5.47
N PHE A 65 -3.16 7.35 4.45
CA PHE A 65 -4.56 7.78 4.40
C PHE A 65 -5.56 6.69 4.81
N GLU A 66 -5.14 5.43 4.89
CA GLU A 66 -6.04 4.32 5.22
C GLU A 66 -6.38 4.27 6.72
N ALA A 67 -5.51 4.84 7.57
CA ALA A 67 -5.80 5.06 8.99
C ALA A 67 -6.97 6.02 9.26
N VAL A 68 -7.46 6.73 8.22
CA VAL A 68 -8.58 7.68 8.34
C VAL A 68 -9.91 7.06 7.89
N ALA A 69 -9.89 5.89 7.25
CA ALA A 69 -11.11 5.19 6.85
C ALA A 69 -11.65 4.33 8.00
N ALA A 70 -12.49 4.94 8.85
CA ALA A 70 -13.47 4.20 9.64
C ALA A 70 -14.21 3.19 8.75
N PRO A 71 -14.64 2.03 9.29
CA PRO A 71 -15.26 0.98 8.49
C PRO A 71 -16.52 1.52 7.79
N VAL A 72 -16.46 1.70 6.46
CA VAL A 72 -17.67 1.91 5.67
C VAL A 72 -18.31 0.54 5.50
N GLU A 73 -19.35 0.29 6.29
CA GLU A 73 -20.21 -0.88 6.13
C GLU A 73 -20.85 -0.80 4.73
N ARG A 74 -20.25 -1.48 3.75
CA ARG A 74 -20.86 -1.69 2.43
C ARG A 74 -21.91 -2.79 2.56
N LYS A 75 -23.13 -2.43 2.98
CA LYS A 75 -24.32 -3.22 2.65
C LYS A 75 -24.79 -2.81 1.26
N CYS A 76 -24.42 -3.61 0.24
CA CYS A 76 -25.18 -3.63 -1.00
C CYS A 76 -26.54 -4.28 -0.68
N GLN A 77 -27.55 -3.46 -0.38
CA GLN A 77 -28.92 -3.91 -0.29
C GLN A 77 -29.49 -3.84 -1.71
N VAL A 78 -29.49 -4.98 -2.41
CA VAL A 78 -30.33 -5.16 -3.59
C VAL A 78 -31.74 -5.34 -3.06
N SER A 79 -32.56 -4.30 -3.18
CA SER A 79 -34.00 -4.44 -2.95
C SER A 79 -34.58 -5.12 -4.18
N GLU A 80 -34.88 -6.41 -4.06
CA GLU A 80 -35.73 -7.13 -5.00
C GLU A 80 -37.15 -6.54 -4.86
N GLU A 81 -37.54 -5.69 -5.81
CA GLU A 81 -38.92 -5.23 -5.94
C GLU A 81 -39.73 -6.36 -6.62
N GLU A 82 -40.26 -7.28 -5.82
CA GLU A 82 -41.38 -8.13 -6.22
C GLU A 82 -42.60 -7.25 -6.47
N ASN A 83 -43.12 -7.25 -7.70
CA ASN A 83 -44.45 -6.73 -8.00
C ASN A 83 -45.20 -7.73 -8.87
N GLY A 84 -46.23 -8.34 -8.25
CA GLY A 84 -47.58 -8.51 -8.81
C GLY A 84 -47.80 -9.67 -9.77
#